data_AF-A0A2E0TSV0-F1
#
_entry.id   AF-A0A2E0TSV0-F1
#
_cell.length_a   1.000
_cell.length_b   1.000
_cell.length_c   1.000
_cell.angle_alpha   90.00
_cell.angle_beta   90.00
_cell.angle_gamma   90.00
#
_symmetry.space_group_name_H-M   'P 1'
#
loop_
_entity.id
_entity.type
_entity.pdbx_description
1 polymer ?
#
loop_
_entity_poly.entity_id
_entity_poly.type
_entity_poly.pdbx_seq_one_letter_code
_entity_poly.pdbx_strand_id
1 'polypeptide(L)'
;MGEQEALELRIEIDGSHVASWVDLETAIVLMEAKDARSEAAEAKGATLWRDAVRVDLEDSSARFPVQWVDFGATRGFPQKAAWYLDWDPHQPDSSVLGGMRLYLNSGHTELKKATEGAEKHVRRMWQRIRLDVARQMMVGALQSREFMEDPGAFGGDTVGAIVRRLLGSVFSHRSPSAVRDLLATNPGRFEAQLQASLGYVEAGTEAGGAE
;
A
#
# COMPACT_ATOMS: atom_id res chain seq x y z
N MET A 1 15.85 -33.16 -9.82
CA MET A 1 14.74 -32.49 -9.10
C MET A 1 15.17 -32.44 -7.65
N GLY A 2 15.87 -31.36 -7.26
CA GLY A 2 16.49 -31.24 -5.95
C GLY A 2 15.46 -30.84 -4.91
N GLU A 3 15.45 -31.53 -3.78
CA GLU A 3 14.62 -31.26 -2.62
C GLU A 3 15.00 -29.87 -2.09
N GLN A 4 14.05 -28.93 -2.05
CA GLN A 4 14.25 -27.64 -1.40
C GLN A 4 14.10 -27.86 0.10
N GLU A 5 15.22 -27.89 0.83
CA GLU A 5 15.18 -27.86 2.29
C GLU A 5 14.83 -26.45 2.76
N ALA A 6 13.77 -26.33 3.56
CA ALA A 6 13.41 -25.10 4.25
C ALA A 6 14.02 -25.11 5.65
N LEU A 7 14.79 -24.07 5.97
CA LEU A 7 15.34 -23.85 7.30
C LEU A 7 14.52 -22.77 8.02
N GLU A 8 13.87 -23.12 9.13
CA GLU A 8 13.19 -22.16 9.99
C GLU A 8 14.18 -21.59 11.01
N LEU A 9 14.35 -20.27 11.02
CA LEU A 9 15.14 -19.56 12.02
C LEU A 9 14.20 -18.78 12.93
N ARG A 10 14.27 -19.04 14.24
CA ARG A 10 13.57 -18.26 15.26
C ARG A 10 14.58 -17.41 16.03
N ILE A 11 14.36 -16.11 16.03
CA ILE A 11 15.18 -15.14 16.74
C ILE A 11 14.25 -14.34 17.64
N GLU A 12 14.53 -14.32 18.94
CA GLU A 12 13.87 -13.44 19.88
C GLU A 12 14.69 -12.17 20.03
N ILE A 13 14.08 -11.02 19.77
CA ILE A 13 14.72 -9.71 19.92
C ILE A 13 14.01 -8.96 21.05
N ASP A 14 14.77 -8.47 22.01
CA ASP A 14 14.24 -7.65 23.10
C ASP A 14 13.66 -6.35 22.53
N GLY A 15 12.39 -6.06 22.84
CA GLY A 15 11.70 -4.87 22.34
C GLY A 15 12.34 -3.53 22.74
N SER A 16 13.22 -3.51 23.75
CA SER A 16 13.99 -2.33 24.14
C SER A 16 15.19 -2.02 23.23
N HIS A 17 15.59 -2.96 22.37
CA HIS A 17 16.71 -2.83 21.43
C HIS A 17 16.26 -2.58 19.98
N VAL A 18 14.97 -2.33 19.77
CA VAL A 18 14.32 -2.34 18.46
C VAL A 18 13.73 -0.96 18.16
N ALA A 19 13.97 -0.45 16.96
CA ALA A 19 13.39 0.78 16.43
C ALA A 19 12.12 0.50 15.61
N SER A 20 11.68 1.44 14.76
CA SER A 20 10.47 1.27 13.93
C SER A 20 10.59 0.17 12.85
N TRP A 21 11.78 -0.35 12.56
CA TRP A 21 12.03 -1.42 11.57
C TRP A 21 13.22 -2.32 11.95
N VAL A 22 13.32 -3.47 11.28
CA VAL A 22 14.42 -4.45 11.36
C VAL A 22 14.99 -4.68 9.97
N ASP A 23 16.31 -4.61 9.84
CA ASP A 23 17.02 -5.04 8.64
C ASP A 23 17.50 -6.49 8.82
N LEU A 24 16.96 -7.42 8.03
CA LEU A 24 17.42 -8.80 7.96
C LEU A 24 18.40 -8.95 6.80
N GLU A 25 19.68 -9.12 7.11
CA GLU A 25 20.71 -9.46 6.12
C GLU A 25 20.98 -10.97 6.15
N THR A 26 20.85 -11.62 4.99
CA THR A 26 21.26 -13.00 4.78
C THR A 26 22.47 -13.02 3.86
N ALA A 27 23.56 -13.65 4.27
CA ALA A 27 24.77 -13.76 3.47
C ALA A 27 25.29 -15.19 3.42
N ILE A 28 25.69 -15.64 2.24
CA ILE A 28 26.48 -16.87 2.06
C ILE A 28 27.94 -16.46 2.03
N VAL A 29 28.72 -16.97 2.98
CA VAL A 29 30.15 -16.64 3.13
C VAL A 29 31.00 -17.88 2.90
N LEU A 30 32.05 -17.75 2.09
CA LEU A 30 32.98 -18.83 1.81
C LEU A 30 33.88 -19.10 3.02
N MET A 31 33.70 -20.25 3.66
CA MET A 31 34.51 -20.63 4.83
C MET A 31 35.87 -21.24 4.45
N GLU A 32 35.92 -22.02 3.38
CA GLU A 32 37.14 -22.61 2.84
C GLU A 32 37.02 -22.75 1.31
N ALA A 33 38.04 -22.31 0.57
CA ALA A 33 38.16 -22.58 -0.85
C ALA A 33 38.89 -23.93 -1.03
N LYS A 34 38.31 -24.86 -1.80
CA LYS A 34 39.02 -26.05 -2.28
C LYS A 34 39.30 -25.86 -3.78
N ASP A 35 40.59 -25.71 -4.12
CA ASP A 35 41.15 -25.70 -5.47
C ASP A 35 40.28 -25.02 -6.54
N ALA A 36 40.31 -23.68 -6.59
CA ALA A 36 39.65 -22.92 -7.64
C ALA A 36 40.56 -22.85 -8.89
N ARG A 37 40.20 -23.56 -9.96
CA ARG A 37 40.44 -23.05 -11.31
C ARG A 37 39.22 -22.21 -11.68
N SER A 38 39.44 -20.92 -11.94
CA SER A 38 38.50 -19.93 -12.52
C SER A 38 37.80 -18.97 -11.54
N GLU A 39 37.87 -17.68 -11.90
CA GLU A 39 37.04 -16.46 -11.65
C GLU A 39 36.06 -16.36 -10.45
N ALA A 40 36.13 -17.20 -9.43
CA ALA A 40 35.31 -17.13 -8.22
C ALA A 40 36.10 -16.52 -7.04
N ALA A 41 35.40 -16.01 -6.03
CA ALA A 41 36.05 -15.48 -4.82
C ALA A 41 36.78 -16.60 -4.05
N GLU A 42 38.09 -16.46 -3.84
CA GLU A 42 38.94 -17.52 -3.27
C GLU A 42 39.30 -17.28 -1.79
N ALA A 43 39.02 -16.08 -1.30
CA ALA A 43 39.38 -15.69 0.06
C ALA A 43 38.40 -16.27 1.09
N LYS A 44 38.94 -16.91 2.12
CA LYS A 44 38.17 -17.25 3.34
C LYS A 44 37.54 -15.98 3.90
N GLY A 45 36.22 -16.02 4.09
CA GLY A 45 35.41 -14.87 4.50
C GLY A 45 34.81 -14.05 3.36
N ALA A 46 35.01 -14.43 2.09
CA ALA A 46 34.36 -13.76 0.96
C ALA A 46 32.85 -14.02 0.95
N THR A 47 32.05 -12.97 0.82
CA THR A 47 30.59 -13.07 0.63
C THR A 47 30.30 -13.46 -0.81
N LEU A 48 29.73 -14.65 -1.01
CA LEU A 48 29.35 -15.20 -2.32
C LEU A 48 27.97 -14.70 -2.76
N TRP A 49 27.11 -14.42 -1.80
CA TRP A 49 25.75 -13.94 -2.02
C TRP A 49 25.29 -13.18 -0.79
N ARG A 50 24.51 -12.13 -1.01
CA ARG A 50 23.90 -11.32 0.05
C ARG A 50 22.49 -10.92 -0.41
N ASP A 51 21.57 -10.98 0.52
CA ASP A 51 20.23 -10.42 0.40
C ASP A 51 19.89 -9.65 1.68
N ALA A 52 19.10 -8.60 1.55
CA ALA A 52 18.70 -7.77 2.67
C ALA A 52 17.22 -7.38 2.53
N VAL A 53 16.44 -7.61 3.58
CA VAL A 53 15.03 -7.22 3.65
C VAL A 53 14.82 -6.35 4.88
N ARG A 54 14.15 -5.21 4.67
CA ARG A 54 13.65 -4.37 5.76
C ARG A 54 12.24 -4.77 6.13
N VAL A 55 12.01 -5.03 7.41
CA VAL A 55 10.70 -5.33 8.00
C VAL A 55 10.33 -4.22 8.95
N ASP A 56 9.34 -3.41 8.60
CA ASP A 56 8.79 -2.42 9.51
C ASP A 56 8.03 -3.12 10.65
N LEU A 57 8.32 -2.73 11.89
CA LEU A 57 7.76 -3.32 13.10
C LEU A 57 6.66 -2.48 13.73
N GLU A 58 6.70 -1.18 13.48
CA GLU A 58 5.55 -0.31 13.64
C GLU A 58 4.74 -0.38 12.34
N ASP A 59 3.43 -0.12 12.40
CA ASP A 59 2.64 0.14 11.20
C ASP A 59 3.23 1.38 10.51
N SER A 60 4.23 1.17 9.66
CA SER A 60 4.97 2.18 8.91
C SER A 60 4.13 2.81 7.81
N SER A 61 2.82 2.57 7.81
CA SER A 61 1.92 3.42 7.07
C SER A 61 2.05 4.83 7.64
N ALA A 62 2.71 5.71 6.87
CA ALA A 62 2.44 7.13 6.92
C ALA A 62 0.92 7.27 7.02
N ARG A 63 0.40 7.62 8.21
CA ARG A 63 -1.03 7.64 8.45
C ARG A 63 -1.63 8.53 7.39
N PHE A 64 -2.56 7.99 6.63
CA PHE A 64 -3.16 8.72 5.52
C PHE A 64 -3.65 10.07 6.04
N PRO A 65 -3.23 11.21 5.43
CA PRO A 65 -3.44 12.53 5.99
C PRO A 65 -4.94 12.90 5.94
N VAL A 66 -5.65 12.69 7.06
CA VAL A 66 -7.07 13.00 7.21
C VAL A 66 -7.28 14.24 8.09
N GLN A 67 -8.16 15.15 7.67
CA GLN A 67 -8.51 16.34 8.42
C GLN A 67 -10.03 16.58 8.43
N TRP A 68 -10.60 16.92 9.59
CA TRP A 68 -11.99 17.39 9.70
C TRP A 68 -12.08 18.89 9.43
N VAL A 69 -13.00 19.30 8.55
CA VAL A 69 -13.23 20.70 8.17
C VAL A 69 -14.72 20.94 7.97
N ASP A 70 -15.24 22.11 8.37
CA ASP A 70 -16.62 22.51 8.05
C ASP A 70 -16.68 23.05 6.62
N PHE A 71 -17.24 22.28 5.69
CA PHE A 71 -17.31 22.67 4.28
C PHE A 71 -18.33 23.80 4.04
N GLY A 72 -19.28 24.02 4.95
CA GLY A 72 -20.20 25.16 4.88
C GLY A 72 -19.55 26.47 5.30
N ALA A 73 -18.56 26.41 6.19
CA ALA A 73 -17.80 27.56 6.65
C ALA A 73 -16.51 27.81 5.84
N THR A 74 -16.07 26.86 5.00
CA THR A 74 -14.80 26.93 4.28
C THR A 74 -15.03 27.16 2.78
N ARG A 75 -14.53 28.29 2.26
CA ARG A 75 -14.64 28.62 0.83
C ARG A 75 -13.88 27.60 -0.04
N GLY A 76 -14.48 27.19 -1.16
CA GLY A 76 -13.88 26.25 -2.11
C GLY A 76 -14.33 24.80 -1.92
N PHE A 77 -14.94 24.46 -0.78
CA PHE A 77 -15.50 23.13 -0.56
C PHE A 77 -17.00 23.05 -0.93
N PRO A 78 -17.47 21.95 -1.54
CA PRO A 78 -18.89 21.73 -1.74
C PRO A 78 -19.59 21.45 -0.40
N GLN A 79 -20.44 22.36 0.08
CA GLN A 79 -21.07 22.29 1.42
C GLN A 79 -21.74 20.94 1.74
N LYS A 80 -22.36 20.30 0.75
CA LYS A 80 -23.09 19.04 0.92
C LYS A 80 -22.24 17.77 0.72
N ALA A 81 -20.98 17.89 0.31
CA ALA A 81 -20.10 16.75 0.18
C ALA A 81 -19.73 16.19 1.57
N ALA A 82 -19.63 14.87 1.69
CA ALA A 82 -19.20 14.23 2.92
C ALA A 82 -17.67 14.29 3.08
N TRP A 83 -16.92 14.16 2.00
CA TRP A 83 -15.46 14.25 1.99
C TRP A 83 -14.95 14.83 0.67
N TYR A 84 -13.68 15.21 0.67
CA TYR A 84 -12.95 15.71 -0.50
C TYR A 84 -11.51 15.23 -0.44
N LEU A 85 -11.04 14.57 -1.50
CA LEU A 85 -9.64 14.18 -1.64
C LEU A 85 -8.90 15.26 -2.42
N ASP A 86 -7.95 15.91 -1.77
CA ASP A 86 -7.05 16.89 -2.34
C ASP A 86 -5.73 16.22 -2.68
N TRP A 87 -5.44 16.12 -3.96
CA TRP A 87 -4.19 15.58 -4.50
C TRP A 87 -4.06 15.97 -5.97
N ASP A 88 -2.83 15.95 -6.50
CA ASP A 88 -2.56 16.24 -7.91
C ASP A 88 -2.07 14.98 -8.64
N PRO A 89 -2.86 14.42 -9.59
CA PRO A 89 -2.44 13.27 -10.38
C PRO A 89 -1.23 13.55 -11.28
N HIS A 90 -0.93 14.81 -11.59
CA HIS A 90 0.22 15.22 -12.40
C HIS A 90 1.51 15.35 -11.59
N GLN A 91 1.47 15.16 -10.27
CA GLN A 91 2.65 15.16 -9.41
C GLN A 91 2.81 13.84 -8.64
N PRO A 92 2.92 12.68 -9.32
CA PRO A 92 3.02 11.37 -8.68
C PRO A 92 4.28 11.19 -7.82
N ASP A 93 5.34 11.98 -8.06
CA ASP A 93 6.56 11.99 -7.24
C ASP A 93 6.40 12.71 -5.89
N SER A 94 5.29 13.41 -5.66
CA SER A 94 5.03 14.06 -4.37
C SER A 94 4.99 13.04 -3.23
N SER A 95 5.53 13.41 -2.08
CA SER A 95 5.36 12.62 -0.85
C SER A 95 3.87 12.48 -0.50
N VAL A 96 3.45 11.32 0.01
CA VAL A 96 2.06 11.10 0.42
C VAL A 96 1.62 12.08 1.51
N LEU A 97 2.50 12.39 2.47
CA LEU A 97 2.18 13.28 3.59
C LEU A 97 2.03 14.76 3.19
N GLY A 98 2.71 15.19 2.12
CA GLY A 98 2.68 16.57 1.64
C GLY A 98 1.80 16.81 0.42
N GLY A 99 1.66 15.81 -0.45
CA GLY A 99 0.97 15.90 -1.74
C GLY A 99 -0.47 15.36 -1.73
N MET A 100 -0.94 14.86 -0.58
CA MET A 100 -2.30 14.37 -0.42
C MET A 100 -2.92 14.85 0.88
N ARG A 101 -4.24 15.09 0.86
CA ARG A 101 -5.06 15.24 2.06
C ARG A 101 -6.50 14.83 1.81
N LEU A 102 -7.07 14.04 2.72
CA LEU A 102 -8.50 13.76 2.74
C LEU A 102 -9.17 14.65 3.77
N TYR A 103 -10.04 15.53 3.28
CA TYR A 103 -10.87 16.37 4.13
C TYR A 103 -12.21 15.68 4.37
N LEU A 104 -12.61 15.56 5.63
CA LEU A 104 -13.92 15.07 6.06
C LEU A 104 -14.78 16.25 6.51
N ASN A 105 -16.01 16.31 6.04
CA ASN A 105 -16.90 17.42 6.34
C ASN A 105 -17.49 17.29 7.75
N SER A 106 -17.04 18.10 8.70
CA SER A 106 -17.56 18.12 10.07
C SER A 106 -19.01 18.63 10.16
N GLY A 107 -19.48 19.37 9.14
CA GLY A 107 -20.87 19.80 9.00
C GLY A 107 -21.80 18.72 8.43
N HIS A 108 -21.28 17.59 7.95
CA HIS A 108 -22.09 16.51 7.40
C HIS A 108 -22.56 15.53 8.48
N THR A 109 -23.75 15.78 9.03
CA THR A 109 -24.31 15.06 10.19
C THR A 109 -24.29 13.54 10.06
N GLU A 110 -24.61 12.98 8.88
CA GLU A 110 -24.65 11.53 8.68
C GLU A 110 -23.25 10.90 8.64
N LEU A 111 -22.24 11.67 8.20
CA LEU A 111 -20.84 11.19 8.22
C LEU A 111 -20.35 11.16 9.67
N LYS A 112 -20.63 12.23 10.42
CA LYS A 112 -20.27 12.34 11.83
C LYS A 112 -20.91 11.21 12.66
N LYS A 113 -22.22 11.01 12.55
CA LYS A 113 -22.92 9.88 13.20
C LYS A 113 -22.34 8.52 12.81
N ALA A 114 -22.01 8.32 11.54
CA ALA A 114 -21.48 7.03 11.08
C ALA A 114 -20.06 6.75 11.56
N THR A 115 -19.26 7.79 11.82
CA THR A 115 -17.87 7.68 12.31
C THR A 115 -17.75 7.69 13.83
N GLU A 116 -18.76 8.15 14.55
CA GLU A 116 -18.85 8.14 16.03
C GLU A 116 -19.77 7.02 16.57
N GLY A 117 -20.49 6.32 15.70
CA GLY A 117 -21.46 5.28 16.08
C GLY A 117 -20.82 3.95 16.51
N ALA A 118 -21.64 2.89 16.57
CA ALA A 118 -21.14 1.56 16.91
C ALA A 118 -20.04 1.11 15.92
N GLU A 119 -19.07 0.33 16.40
CA GLU A 119 -17.85 -0.05 15.66
C GLU A 119 -18.12 -0.56 14.23
N LYS A 120 -19.16 -1.37 14.05
CA LYS A 120 -19.58 -1.90 12.73
C LYS A 120 -20.00 -0.79 11.75
N HIS A 121 -20.60 0.30 12.22
CA HIS A 121 -20.97 1.46 11.38
C HIS A 121 -19.73 2.25 11.00
N VAL A 122 -18.84 2.49 11.96
CA VAL A 122 -17.55 3.17 11.74
C VAL A 122 -16.74 2.42 10.69
N ARG A 123 -16.57 1.11 10.85
CA ARG A 123 -15.85 0.24 9.91
C ARG A 123 -16.45 0.32 8.50
N ARG A 124 -17.77 0.25 8.36
CA ARG A 124 -18.45 0.35 7.06
C ARG A 124 -18.30 1.72 6.41
N MET A 125 -18.31 2.79 7.20
CA MET A 125 -18.10 4.14 6.68
C MET A 125 -16.68 4.30 6.15
N TRP A 126 -15.67 3.86 6.92
CA TRP A 126 -14.29 3.88 6.47
C TRP A 126 -14.03 2.99 5.25
N GLN A 127 -14.71 1.84 5.12
CA GLN A 127 -14.65 1.03 3.90
C GLN A 127 -15.17 1.80 2.68
N ARG A 128 -16.28 2.55 2.80
CA ARG A 128 -16.81 3.39 1.72
C ARG A 128 -15.83 4.50 1.34
N ILE A 129 -15.27 5.18 2.33
CA ILE A 129 -14.26 6.22 2.12
C ILE A 129 -13.03 5.63 1.41
N ARG A 130 -12.51 4.49 1.89
CA ARG A 130 -11.35 3.82 1.30
C ARG A 130 -11.61 3.41 -0.15
N LEU A 131 -12.78 2.82 -0.43
CA LEU A 131 -13.17 2.43 -1.79
C LEU A 131 -13.20 3.65 -2.72
N ASP A 132 -13.75 4.77 -2.27
CA ASP A 132 -13.86 5.99 -3.05
C ASP A 132 -12.51 6.68 -3.26
N VAL A 133 -11.70 6.81 -2.20
CA VAL A 133 -10.34 7.38 -2.28
C VAL A 133 -9.47 6.55 -3.22
N ALA A 134 -9.47 5.22 -3.08
CA ALA A 134 -8.71 4.34 -3.97
C ALA A 134 -9.16 4.51 -5.43
N ARG A 135 -10.47 4.60 -5.69
CA ARG A 135 -11.01 4.87 -7.02
C ARG A 135 -10.47 6.17 -7.61
N GLN A 136 -10.60 7.28 -6.87
CA GLN A 136 -10.15 8.60 -7.33
C GLN A 136 -8.66 8.59 -7.65
N MET A 137 -7.85 8.01 -6.76
CA MET A 137 -6.40 7.87 -6.94
C MET A 137 -6.04 7.06 -8.18
N MET A 138 -6.65 5.87 -8.35
CA MET A 138 -6.35 4.98 -9.46
C MET A 138 -6.81 5.59 -10.80
N VAL A 139 -8.01 6.16 -10.86
CA VAL A 139 -8.51 6.81 -12.07
C VAL A 139 -7.64 8.01 -12.45
N GLY A 140 -7.31 8.89 -11.50
CA GLY A 140 -6.47 10.05 -11.77
C GLY A 140 -5.07 9.67 -12.26
N ALA A 141 -4.44 8.68 -11.63
CA ALA A 141 -3.11 8.22 -12.04
C ALA A 141 -3.13 7.55 -13.42
N LEU A 142 -4.14 6.72 -13.72
CA LEU A 142 -4.26 6.08 -15.05
C LEU A 142 -4.52 7.09 -16.17
N GLN A 143 -5.01 8.30 -15.84
CA GLN A 143 -5.19 9.41 -16.76
C GLN A 143 -3.99 10.35 -16.83
N SER A 144 -3.09 10.33 -15.84
CA SER A 144 -1.85 11.11 -15.83
C SER A 144 -0.83 10.53 -16.81
N ARG A 145 -0.21 11.41 -17.60
CA ARG A 145 0.91 11.02 -18.45
C ARG A 145 2.16 10.73 -17.62
N GLU A 146 2.39 11.55 -16.59
CA GLU A 146 3.54 11.48 -15.68
C GLU A 146 3.59 10.13 -14.97
N PHE A 147 2.45 9.64 -14.47
CA PHE A 147 2.37 8.31 -13.89
C PHE A 147 2.55 7.19 -14.93
N MET A 148 1.95 7.34 -16.12
CA MET A 148 1.94 6.31 -17.15
C MET A 148 3.27 6.16 -17.91
N GLU A 149 4.20 7.13 -17.79
CA GLU A 149 5.51 7.07 -18.44
C GLU A 149 6.39 5.99 -17.84
N ASP A 150 6.57 5.98 -16.52
CA ASP A 150 7.24 4.90 -15.79
C ASP A 150 6.61 4.66 -14.41
N PRO A 151 5.54 3.83 -14.33
CA PRO A 151 4.93 3.46 -13.05
C PRO A 151 5.91 2.79 -12.07
N GLY A 152 7.04 2.28 -12.56
CA GLY A 152 8.08 1.58 -11.81
C GLY A 152 8.98 2.50 -10.99
N ALA A 153 9.18 3.74 -11.44
CA ALA A 153 10.22 4.66 -10.96
C ALA A 153 9.95 5.32 -9.60
N PHE A 154 8.69 5.30 -9.14
CA PHE A 154 8.26 6.05 -7.97
C PHE A 154 8.81 5.49 -6.64
N GLY A 155 9.37 6.38 -5.81
CA GLY A 155 9.86 6.08 -4.46
C GLY A 155 8.76 5.61 -3.52
N GLY A 156 9.10 4.76 -2.54
CA GLY A 156 8.12 4.01 -1.73
C GLY A 156 7.12 4.83 -0.91
N ASP A 157 7.41 6.11 -0.67
CA ASP A 157 6.65 7.09 0.11
C ASP A 157 5.93 8.14 -0.77
N THR A 158 6.00 8.00 -2.10
CA THR A 158 5.33 8.90 -3.03
C THR A 158 3.92 8.44 -3.37
N VAL A 159 3.11 9.37 -3.89
CA VAL A 159 1.75 9.08 -4.37
C VAL A 159 1.78 7.99 -5.45
N GLY A 160 2.70 8.08 -6.42
CA GLY A 160 2.82 7.13 -7.51
C GLY A 160 3.07 5.69 -7.01
N ALA A 161 3.92 5.51 -6.00
CA ALA A 161 4.15 4.18 -5.43
C ALA A 161 2.92 3.63 -4.70
N ILE A 162 2.17 4.47 -3.98
CA ILE A 162 0.90 4.06 -3.35
C ILE A 162 -0.10 3.64 -4.42
N VAL A 163 -0.28 4.43 -5.48
CA VAL A 163 -1.22 4.08 -6.55
C VAL A 163 -0.80 2.79 -7.26
N ARG A 164 0.49 2.60 -7.52
CA ARG A 164 1.00 1.33 -8.07
C ARG A 164 0.65 0.15 -7.17
N ARG A 165 0.86 0.26 -5.85
CA ARG A 165 0.51 -0.80 -4.89
C ARG A 165 -0.99 -1.08 -4.89
N LEU A 166 -1.83 -0.05 -4.95
CA LEU A 166 -3.28 -0.19 -5.06
C LEU A 166 -3.69 -0.91 -6.36
N LEU A 167 -3.11 -0.53 -7.50
CA LEU A 167 -3.33 -1.20 -8.79
C LEU A 167 -2.91 -2.67 -8.73
N GLY A 168 -1.73 -2.97 -8.17
CA GLY A 168 -1.25 -4.34 -8.01
C GLY A 168 -2.12 -5.18 -7.08
N SER A 169 -2.70 -4.57 -6.04
CA SER A 169 -3.59 -5.25 -5.09
C SER A 169 -4.99 -5.53 -5.66
N VAL A 170 -5.53 -4.66 -6.52
CA VAL A 170 -6.91 -4.76 -7.04
C VAL A 170 -6.95 -5.50 -8.38
N PHE A 171 -5.93 -5.30 -9.22
CA PHE A 171 -5.84 -5.81 -10.59
C PHE A 171 -4.63 -6.72 -10.76
N SER A 172 -4.42 -7.63 -9.81
CA SER A 172 -3.34 -8.62 -9.82
C SER A 172 -3.08 -9.16 -11.22
N HIS A 173 -1.80 -9.24 -11.61
CA HIS A 173 -1.33 -9.70 -12.92
C HIS A 173 -1.64 -8.79 -14.13
N ARG A 174 -2.18 -7.58 -13.94
CA ARG A 174 -2.33 -6.59 -15.01
C ARG A 174 -1.33 -5.45 -14.86
N SER A 175 -0.74 -5.02 -15.98
CA SER A 175 0.05 -3.79 -16.03
C SER A 175 -0.86 -2.56 -15.92
N PRO A 176 -0.36 -1.40 -15.45
CA PRO A 176 -1.12 -0.16 -15.42
C PRO A 176 -1.76 0.20 -16.77
N SER A 177 -1.05 -0.03 -17.89
CA SER A 177 -1.61 0.19 -19.23
C SER A 177 -2.83 -0.70 -19.52
N ALA A 178 -2.78 -1.97 -19.14
CA ALA A 178 -3.91 -2.88 -19.31
C ALA A 178 -5.12 -2.50 -18.42
N VAL A 179 -4.87 -1.93 -17.24
CA VAL A 179 -5.94 -1.41 -16.37
C VAL A 179 -6.52 -0.11 -16.95
N ARG A 180 -5.70 0.77 -17.52
CA ARG A 180 -6.18 1.96 -18.25
C ARG A 180 -7.07 1.57 -19.43
N ASP A 181 -6.66 0.58 -20.22
CA ASP A 181 -7.45 0.08 -21.34
C ASP A 181 -8.76 -0.55 -20.85
N LEU A 182 -8.74 -1.28 -19.73
CA LEU A 182 -9.95 -1.80 -19.10
C LEU A 182 -10.89 -0.67 -18.66
N LEU A 183 -10.37 0.39 -18.04
CA LEU A 183 -11.15 1.56 -17.63
C LEU A 183 -11.80 2.25 -18.84
N ALA A 184 -11.09 2.35 -19.96
CA ALA A 184 -11.59 2.99 -21.17
C ALA A 184 -12.63 2.13 -21.91
N THR A 185 -12.42 0.81 -21.98
CA THR A 185 -13.25 -0.10 -22.78
C THR A 185 -14.41 -0.71 -22.01
N ASN A 186 -14.27 -0.93 -20.70
CA ASN A 186 -15.28 -1.50 -19.83
C ASN A 186 -15.17 -0.96 -18.39
N PRO A 187 -15.57 0.31 -18.17
CA PRO A 187 -15.52 0.93 -16.85
C PRO A 187 -16.35 0.18 -15.81
N GLY A 188 -17.48 -0.44 -16.20
CA GLY A 188 -18.28 -1.25 -15.29
C GLY A 188 -17.51 -2.44 -14.71
N ARG A 189 -16.65 -3.08 -15.51
CA ARG A 189 -15.78 -4.17 -15.04
C ARG A 189 -14.63 -3.69 -14.16
N PHE A 190 -14.04 -2.54 -14.47
CA PHE A 190 -13.08 -1.88 -13.57
C PHE A 190 -13.73 -1.66 -12.20
N GLU A 191 -14.95 -1.15 -12.18
CA GLU A 191 -15.66 -0.83 -10.95
C GLU A 191 -16.05 -2.06 -10.14
N ALA A 192 -16.56 -3.09 -10.80
CA ALA A 192 -16.87 -4.36 -10.15
C ALA A 192 -15.62 -4.99 -9.51
N GLN A 193 -14.46 -4.93 -10.18
CA GLN A 193 -13.21 -5.47 -9.64
C GLN A 193 -12.73 -4.68 -8.42
N LEU A 194 -12.83 -3.35 -8.48
CA LEU A 194 -12.48 -2.48 -7.35
C LEU A 194 -13.36 -2.77 -6.13
N GLN A 195 -14.67 -2.92 -6.34
CA GLN A 195 -15.63 -3.29 -5.28
C GLN A 195 -15.37 -4.69 -4.74
N ALA A 196 -15.06 -5.67 -5.58
CA ALA A 196 -14.75 -7.03 -5.13
C ALA A 196 -13.48 -7.07 -4.26
N SER A 197 -12.48 -6.25 -4.60
CA SER A 197 -11.19 -6.24 -3.91
C SER A 197 -11.18 -5.42 -2.61
N LEU A 198 -11.93 -4.30 -2.56
CA LEU A 198 -11.91 -3.36 -1.43
C LEU A 198 -13.24 -3.25 -0.67
N GLY A 199 -14.35 -3.67 -1.28
CA GLY A 199 -15.71 -3.42 -0.79
C GLY A 199 -16.32 -4.53 0.06
N TYR A 200 -15.79 -5.76 0.01
CA TYR A 200 -16.34 -6.90 0.74
C TYR A 200 -15.23 -7.73 1.40
N VAL A 201 -14.81 -7.34 2.60
CA VAL A 201 -14.26 -8.33 3.53
C VAL A 201 -15.48 -9.03 4.13
N GLU A 202 -15.77 -10.25 3.68
CA GLU A 202 -16.68 -11.13 4.41
C GLU A 202 -16.14 -11.29 5.84
N ALA A 203 -16.99 -11.01 6.83
CA ALA A 203 -16.73 -11.45 8.19
C ALA A 203 -16.81 -12.98 8.18
N GLY A 204 -15.67 -13.66 8.01
CA GLY A 204 -15.68 -15.08 7.71
C GLY A 204 -14.33 -15.78 7.78
N THR A 205 -13.51 -15.50 8.79
CA THR A 205 -12.58 -16.52 9.33
C THR A 205 -12.35 -16.30 10.83
N GLU A 206 -13.45 -16.25 11.58
CA GLU A 206 -13.47 -16.71 12.97
C GLU A 206 -14.33 -17.97 13.01
N ALA A 207 -13.72 -19.13 12.71
CA ALA A 207 -14.25 -20.44 13.09
C ALA A 207 -13.15 -21.50 13.01
N GLY A 208 -12.75 -22.01 14.18
CA GLY A 208 -12.00 -23.26 14.37
C GLY A 208 -10.68 -23.07 15.11
N GLY A 209 -10.55 -23.34 16.41
CA GLY A 209 -11.50 -23.88 17.38
C GLY A 209 -10.84 -23.86 18.75
N ALA A 210 -11.66 -23.69 19.79
CA ALA A 210 -11.32 -24.12 21.12
C ALA A 210 -11.42 -25.65 21.15
N GLU A 211 -10.33 -26.31 21.55
CA GLU A 211 -10.29 -27.41 22.52
C GLU A 211 -8.86 -27.54 23.06
#